data_AF-X1FQS8-F1
#
_entry.id   AF-X1FQS8-F1
#
_cell.length_a   1.000
_cell.length_b   1.000
_cell.length_c   1.000
_cell.angle_alpha   90.00
_cell.angle_beta   90.00
_cell.angle_gamma   90.00
#
_symmetry.space_group_name_H-M   'P 1'
#
loop_
_entity.id
_entity.type
_entity.pdbx_description
1 polymer ?
#
loop_
_entity_poly.entity_id
_entity_poly.type
_entity_poly.pdbx_seq_one_letter_code
_entity_poly.pdbx_strand_id
1 'polypeptide(L)'
;ANIIGKIASGIADDLLTSTVMASTCQKLIAPAMHSTMYENPIVQQNIKNLEDMGFEFIGPETGKLASGDIGIGRLTNIENIINKIIEILKIKMD
;
A
#
# COMPACT_ATOMS: atom_id res chain seq x y z
N ALA A 1 -4.80 1.70 6.20
CA ALA A 1 -5.88 0.79 6.63
C ALA A 1 -7.17 0.96 5.83
N ASN A 2 -7.83 2.13 5.88
CA ASN A 2 -9.17 2.32 5.29
C ASN A 2 -9.26 1.96 3.80
N ILE A 3 -8.41 2.57 2.96
CA ILE A 3 -8.40 2.32 1.50
C ILE A 3 -8.12 0.84 1.19
N ILE A 4 -7.16 0.23 1.88
CA ILE A 4 -6.85 -1.21 1.76
C ILE A 4 -8.09 -2.06 2.06
N GLY A 5 -8.79 -1.77 3.15
CA GLY A 5 -10.00 -2.51 3.53
C GLY A 5 -11.13 -2.34 2.52
N LYS A 6 -11.35 -1.13 2.01
CA LYS A 6 -12.37 -0.86 0.98
C LYS A 6 -12.08 -1.64 -0.30
N ILE A 7 -10.86 -1.56 -0.82
CA ILE A 7 -10.47 -2.25 -2.06
C ILE A 7 -10.57 -3.77 -1.86
N ALA A 8 -10.04 -4.31 -0.76
CA ALA A 8 -10.10 -5.74 -0.45
C ALA A 8 -11.54 -6.28 -0.31
N SER A 9 -12.49 -5.41 0.03
CA SER A 9 -13.91 -5.75 0.19
C SER A 9 -14.77 -5.41 -1.03
N GLY A 10 -14.18 -4.93 -2.13
CA GLY A 10 -14.94 -4.57 -3.34
C GLY A 10 -15.73 -3.26 -3.24
N ILE A 11 -15.40 -2.37 -2.31
CA ILE A 11 -16.12 -1.10 -2.09
C ILE A 11 -15.50 0.00 -2.96
N ALA A 12 -16.29 0.58 -3.86
CA ALA A 12 -15.93 1.66 -4.78
C ALA A 12 -16.85 2.88 -4.58
N ASP A 13 -16.70 3.55 -3.45
CA ASP A 13 -17.60 4.62 -2.98
C ASP A 13 -17.00 6.04 -3.10
N ASP A 14 -15.75 6.16 -3.55
CA ASP A 14 -15.08 7.42 -3.85
C ASP A 14 -14.28 7.34 -5.16
N LEU A 15 -13.74 8.48 -5.62
CA LEU A 15 -13.00 8.53 -6.88
C LEU A 15 -11.79 7.58 -6.89
N LEU A 16 -11.06 7.50 -5.78
CA LEU A 16 -9.86 6.67 -5.67
C LEU A 16 -10.22 5.18 -5.76
N THR A 17 -11.15 4.73 -4.93
CA THR A 17 -11.59 3.34 -4.89
C THR A 17 -12.29 2.91 -6.18
N SER A 18 -13.08 3.79 -6.80
CA SER A 18 -13.66 3.57 -8.13
C SER A 18 -12.59 3.44 -9.21
N THR A 19 -11.55 4.28 -9.17
CA THR A 19 -10.44 4.23 -10.12
C THR A 19 -9.66 2.91 -9.98
N VAL A 20 -9.35 2.49 -8.76
CA VAL A 20 -8.65 1.21 -8.52
C VAL A 20 -9.50 0.03 -8.99
N MET A 21 -10.81 0.04 -8.70
CA MET A 21 -11.72 -1.03 -9.09
C MET A 21 -11.89 -1.15 -10.61
N ALA A 22 -11.96 -0.02 -11.31
CA ALA A 22 -12.11 0.00 -12.77
C ALA A 22 -10.78 -0.23 -13.52
N SER A 23 -9.64 -0.04 -12.86
CA SER A 23 -8.34 -0.12 -13.52
C SER A 23 -7.90 -1.56 -13.81
N THR A 24 -7.39 -1.78 -15.01
CA THR A 24 -6.76 -3.04 -15.43
C THR A 24 -5.23 -3.01 -15.34
N CYS A 25 -4.63 -1.89 -14.93
CA CYS A 25 -3.17 -1.79 -14.79
C CYS A 25 -2.65 -2.47 -13.51
N GLN A 26 -1.33 -2.66 -13.46
CA GLN A 26 -0.63 -3.08 -12.25
C GLN A 26 -0.83 -2.03 -11.14
N LYS A 27 -1.18 -2.47 -9.94
CA LYS A 27 -1.41 -1.59 -8.78
C LYS A 27 -0.30 -1.78 -7.76
N LEU A 28 0.30 -0.68 -7.32
CA LEU A 28 1.26 -0.64 -6.21
C LEU A 28 0.64 0.14 -5.04
N ILE A 29 0.68 -0.43 -3.84
CA ILE A 29 0.23 0.21 -2.60
C ILE A 29 1.43 0.42 -1.67
N ALA A 30 1.68 1.68 -1.30
CA ALA A 30 2.63 2.05 -0.27
C ALA A 30 1.88 2.42 1.03
N PRO A 31 1.65 1.46 1.95
CA PRO A 31 0.91 1.74 3.18
C PRO A 31 1.66 2.72 4.10
N ALA A 32 0.89 3.57 4.78
CA ALA A 32 1.36 4.38 5.89
C ALA A 32 0.25 4.43 6.96
N MET A 33 0.56 3.96 8.16
CA MET A 33 -0.34 3.94 9.31
C MET A 33 0.43 3.65 10.61
N HIS A 34 -0.18 3.85 11.77
CA HIS A 34 0.47 3.49 13.04
C HIS A 34 0.75 1.98 13.13
N SER A 35 1.77 1.56 13.90
CA SER A 35 2.18 0.14 14.02
C SER A 35 1.01 -0.77 14.39
N THR A 36 0.22 -0.36 15.39
CA THR A 36 -0.95 -1.13 15.84
C THR A 36 -2.04 -1.29 14.77
N MET A 37 -2.15 -0.35 13.83
CA MET A 37 -3.06 -0.49 12.69
C MET A 37 -2.48 -1.42 11.63
N TYR A 38 -1.18 -1.35 11.38
CA TYR A 38 -0.52 -2.20 10.41
C TYR A 38 -0.54 -3.67 10.85
N GLU A 39 -0.16 -3.94 12.09
CA GLU A 39 -0.12 -5.28 12.69
C GLU A 39 -1.51 -5.88 12.96
N ASN A 40 -2.58 -5.10 12.79
CA ASN A 40 -3.93 -5.59 13.00
C ASN A 40 -4.23 -6.77 12.05
N PRO A 41 -4.73 -7.92 12.56
CA PRO A 41 -5.00 -9.09 11.73
C PRO A 41 -5.92 -8.84 10.54
N ILE A 42 -6.89 -7.91 10.68
CA ILE A 42 -7.81 -7.55 9.58
C ILE A 42 -7.03 -6.85 8.45
N VAL A 43 -6.09 -5.95 8.80
CA VAL A 43 -5.27 -5.26 7.80
C VAL A 43 -4.31 -6.24 7.14
N GLN A 44 -3.66 -7.11 7.90
CA GLN A 44 -2.77 -8.15 7.36
C GLN A 44 -3.51 -9.11 6.42
N GLN A 45 -4.73 -9.54 6.79
CA GLN A 45 -5.55 -10.38 5.91
C GLN A 45 -5.96 -9.65 4.62
N ASN A 46 -6.32 -8.38 4.70
CA ASN A 46 -6.65 -7.58 3.52
C ASN A 46 -5.45 -7.38 2.61
N ILE A 47 -4.26 -7.12 3.17
CA ILE A 47 -3.01 -7.03 2.40
C ILE A 47 -2.77 -8.35 1.67
N LYS A 48 -2.77 -9.48 2.38
CA LYS A 48 -2.57 -10.80 1.79
C LYS A 48 -3.58 -11.10 0.67
N ASN A 49 -4.86 -10.79 0.89
CA ASN A 49 -5.88 -11.01 -0.14
C ASN A 49 -5.61 -10.19 -1.41
N LEU A 50 -5.14 -8.94 -1.26
CA LEU A 50 -4.81 -8.08 -2.40
C LEU A 50 -3.54 -8.54 -3.11
N GLU A 51 -2.52 -9.00 -2.36
CA GLU A 51 -1.32 -9.62 -2.91
C GLU A 51 -1.66 -10.88 -3.74
N ASP A 52 -2.54 -11.75 -3.21
CA ASP A 52 -3.05 -12.94 -3.90
C ASP A 52 -3.83 -12.57 -5.20
N MET A 53 -4.36 -11.33 -5.28
CA MET A 53 -5.03 -10.77 -6.47
C MET A 53 -4.09 -10.00 -7.41
N GLY A 54 -2.77 -9.98 -7.14
CA GLY A 54 -1.75 -9.37 -7.97
C GLY A 54 -1.48 -7.88 -7.69
N PHE A 55 -2.00 -7.32 -6.59
CA PHE A 55 -1.53 -6.02 -6.12
C PHE A 55 -0.10 -6.17 -5.58
N GLU A 56 0.75 -5.21 -5.88
CA GLU A 56 2.07 -5.10 -5.27
C GLU A 56 2.01 -4.17 -4.06
N PHE A 57 2.84 -4.48 -3.06
CA PHE A 57 3.02 -3.66 -1.87
C PHE A 57 4.49 -3.26 -1.73
N ILE A 58 4.73 -2.05 -1.22
CA ILE A 58 6.05 -1.60 -0.83
C ILE A 58 6.02 -0.98 0.57
N GLY A 59 6.84 -1.52 1.46
CA GLY A 59 6.84 -1.14 2.87
C GLY A 59 5.64 -1.68 3.65
N PRO A 60 5.27 -1.04 4.77
CA PRO A 60 5.85 0.19 5.33
C PRO A 60 7.26 -0.03 5.90
N GLU A 61 7.92 1.04 6.31
CA GLU A 61 9.23 1.01 6.99
C GLU A 61 9.08 1.17 8.51
N THR A 62 10.10 0.69 9.23
CA THR A 62 10.28 0.99 10.66
C THR A 62 10.95 2.35 10.81
N GLY A 63 10.38 3.23 11.62
CA GLY A 63 10.96 4.54 11.90
C GLY A 63 10.10 5.38 12.84
N LYS A 64 10.41 6.67 12.92
CA LYS A 64 9.63 7.61 13.73
C LYS A 64 8.24 7.81 13.12
N LEU A 65 7.21 7.57 13.92
CA LEU A 65 5.81 7.75 13.57
C LEU A 65 5.32 9.15 13.96
N ALA A 66 4.15 9.53 13.44
CA ALA A 66 3.53 10.82 13.76
C ALA A 66 3.17 10.95 15.26
N SER A 67 2.96 9.84 15.96
CA SER A 67 2.76 9.81 17.42
C SER A 67 4.03 10.18 18.22
N GLY A 68 5.20 10.13 17.58
CA GLY A 68 6.50 10.24 18.26
C GLY A 68 7.15 8.89 18.57
N ASP A 69 6.39 7.79 18.47
CA ASP A 69 6.89 6.43 18.67
C ASP A 69 7.85 6.00 17.55
N ILE A 70 8.64 4.97 17.83
CA ILE A 70 9.47 4.29 16.83
C ILE A 70 8.88 2.90 16.59
N GLY A 71 8.49 2.62 15.35
CA GLY A 71 7.86 1.36 14.99
C GLY A 71 7.61 1.23 13.49
N ILE A 72 7.08 0.08 13.10
CA ILE A 72 6.66 -0.20 11.72
C ILE A 72 5.45 0.67 11.35
N GLY A 73 5.33 1.06 10.08
CA GLY A 73 4.16 1.80 9.60
C GLY A 73 4.45 3.18 9.03
N ARG A 74 5.71 3.62 9.09
CA ARG A 74 6.16 4.81 8.36
C ARG A 74 6.09 4.54 6.87
N LEU A 75 5.65 5.53 6.09
CA LEU A 75 5.69 5.44 4.63
C LEU A 75 7.12 5.15 4.17
N THR A 76 7.27 4.22 3.23
CA THR A 76 8.54 3.96 2.55
C THR A 76 9.14 5.24 1.97
N ASN A 77 10.46 5.33 1.95
CA ASN A 77 11.14 6.45 1.32
C ASN A 77 10.63 6.67 -0.13
N ILE A 78 10.39 7.93 -0.50
CA ILE A 78 9.85 8.30 -1.81
C ILE A 78 10.73 7.78 -2.95
N GLU A 79 12.06 7.80 -2.80
CA GLU A 79 12.99 7.28 -3.81
C GLU A 79 12.79 5.79 -4.03
N ASN A 80 12.58 5.02 -2.96
CA ASN A 80 12.30 3.58 -3.05
C ASN A 80 10.95 3.31 -3.72
N ILE A 81 9.92 4.13 -3.44
CA ILE A 81 8.61 4.04 -4.11
C ILE A 81 8.78 4.30 -5.61
N ILE A 82 9.50 5.36 -5.98
CA ILE A 82 9.77 5.70 -7.39
C ILE A 82 10.53 4.58 -8.08
N ASN A 83 11.60 4.05 -7.47
CA ASN A 83 12.39 2.95 -8.01
C ASN A 83 11.52 1.71 -8.25
N LYS A 84 10.61 1.39 -7.33
CA LYS A 84 9.68 0.27 -7.49
C LYS A 84 8.68 0.50 -8.63
N ILE A 85 8.19 1.72 -8.80
CA ILE A 85 7.33 2.09 -9.94
C ILE A 85 8.08 1.89 -11.26
N ILE A 86 9.34 2.36 -11.34
CA ILE A 86 10.18 2.20 -12.54
C ILE A 86 10.41 0.73 -12.87
N GLU A 87 10.70 -0.09 -11.86
CA GLU A 87 10.85 -1.54 -11.97
C GLU A 87 9.58 -2.19 -12.55
N ILE A 88 8.42 -1.88 -11.98
CA ILE A 88 7.10 -2.39 -12.42
C ILE A 88 6.83 -2.00 -13.88
N LEU A 89 7.11 -0.74 -14.24
CA LEU A 89 6.89 -0.22 -15.59
C LEU A 89 7.96 -0.69 -16.58
N LYS A 90 9.01 -1.39 -16.12
CA LYS A 90 10.16 -1.85 -16.92
C LYS A 90 10.82 -0.71 -17.70
N ILE A 91 10.84 0.49 -17.12
CA ILE A 91 11.47 1.67 -17.71
C ILE A 91 12.97 1.57 -17.45
N LYS A 92 13.79 1.73 -18.50
CA LYS A 92 15.24 1.92 -18.32
C LYS A 92 15.49 3.33 -17.79
N MET A 93 16.22 3.45 -16.68
CA MET A 93 16.77 4.73 -16.25
C MET A 93 18.08 4.93 -16.99
N ASP A 94 18.12 5.93 -17.87
CA ASP A 94 19.34 6.44 -18.51
C ASP A 94 19.97 7.56 -17.66
#